data_AF-A0A2J7QRS0-F1
#
_entry.id   AF-A0A2J7QRS0-F1
#
_cell.length_a   1.000
_cell.length_b   1.000
_cell.length_c   1.000
_cell.angle_alpha   90.00
_cell.angle_beta   90.00
_cell.angle_gamma   90.00
#
_symmetry.space_group_name_H-M   'P 1'
#
loop_
_entity.id
_entity.type
_entity.pdbx_description
1 polymer ?
#
loop_
_entity_poly.entity_id
_entity_poly.type
_entity_poly.pdbx_seq_one_letter_code
_entity_poly.pdbx_strand_id
1 'polypeptide(L)'
;MASSDEELSKRRREECERKARRGEMDPRLEFTFQLLVDATGLSRGELMDCIFEGNMLDEVNQLFLPYMRNKLLWFYQEVEDAEPLLPIETIKPSTSRGGQVVVSKVSGQRSGPPRKKLFLTDGWQVPLAGICIYMFRLNTGKQLPEEGFHKDLFCGVVDGEHVGLVASIERTMEFVFMEALAFPAPDTEDDNGNYPTVKNQLLPGLRSFCSALRG
;
A
#
# COMPACT_ATOMS: atom_id res chain seq x y z
N MET A 1 -4.01 30.33 2.74
CA MET A 1 -4.52 29.27 1.86
C MET A 1 -4.52 27.91 2.54
N ALA A 2 -3.47 27.50 3.29
CA ALA A 2 -3.45 26.23 4.05
C ALA A 2 -4.66 25.98 5.00
N SER A 3 -5.18 27.03 5.65
CA SER A 3 -6.34 26.93 6.56
C SER A 3 -7.64 26.42 5.91
N SER A 4 -7.81 26.57 4.60
CA SER A 4 -9.05 26.15 3.91
C SER A 4 -9.04 24.66 3.57
N ASP A 5 -7.87 24.11 3.23
CA ASP A 5 -7.74 22.71 2.83
C ASP A 5 -7.79 21.78 4.04
N GLU A 6 -7.19 22.20 5.16
CA GLU A 6 -7.29 21.49 6.44
C GLU A 6 -8.74 21.42 6.94
N GLU A 7 -9.50 22.51 6.82
CA GLU A 7 -10.93 22.54 7.18
C GLU A 7 -11.76 21.63 6.27
N LEU A 8 -11.48 21.60 4.96
CA LEU A 8 -12.15 20.69 4.02
C LEU A 8 -11.85 19.22 4.34
N SER A 9 -10.59 18.88 4.59
CA SER A 9 -10.20 17.51 4.96
C SER A 9 -10.90 17.09 6.27
N LYS A 10 -10.91 17.96 7.28
CA LYS A 10 -11.61 17.73 8.54
C LYS A 10 -13.11 17.50 8.34
N ARG A 11 -13.78 18.31 7.50
CA ARG A 11 -15.21 18.12 7.18
C ARG A 11 -15.47 16.79 6.46
N ARG A 12 -14.64 16.43 5.47
CA ARG A 12 -14.76 15.15 4.76
C ARG A 12 -14.59 13.96 5.72
N ARG A 13 -13.65 14.07 6.67
CA ARG A 13 -13.44 13.06 7.72
C ARG A 13 -14.66 12.91 8.61
N GLU A 14 -15.14 14.02 9.19
CA GLU A 14 -16.31 14.01 10.06
C GLU A 14 -17.55 13.44 9.35
N GLU A 15 -17.75 13.76 8.07
CA GLU A 15 -18.82 13.19 7.26
C GLU A 15 -18.66 11.68 7.06
N CYS A 16 -17.45 11.22 6.76
CA CYS A 16 -17.17 9.81 6.56
C CYS A 16 -17.35 9.00 7.86
N GLU A 17 -16.88 9.52 9.00
CA GLU A 17 -17.12 8.91 10.32
C GLU A 17 -18.60 8.90 10.68
N ARG A 18 -19.34 9.97 10.37
CA ARG A 18 -20.79 10.02 10.58
C ARG A 18 -21.51 8.97 9.73
N LYS A 19 -21.13 8.82 8.45
CA LYS A 19 -21.69 7.80 7.57
C LYS A 19 -21.37 6.39 8.06
N ALA A 20 -20.13 6.13 8.48
CA ALA A 20 -19.72 4.86 9.06
C ALA A 20 -20.55 4.49 10.30
N ARG A 21 -20.75 5.42 11.23
CA ARG A 21 -21.57 5.18 12.45
C ARG A 21 -23.04 4.90 12.15
N ARG A 22 -23.55 5.35 11.00
CA ARG A 22 -24.94 5.14 10.55
C ARG A 22 -25.10 3.94 9.62
N GLY A 23 -24.01 3.26 9.24
CA GLY A 23 -24.06 2.23 8.19
C GLY A 23 -24.35 2.80 6.80
N GLU A 24 -24.11 4.09 6.58
CA GLU A 24 -24.32 4.81 5.30
C GLU A 24 -23.02 4.93 4.49
N MET A 25 -21.97 4.19 4.86
CA MET A 25 -20.68 4.27 4.18
C MET A 25 -20.75 3.49 2.86
N ASP A 26 -20.08 4.01 1.83
CA ASP A 26 -19.96 3.31 0.56
C ASP A 26 -19.32 1.93 0.80
N PRO A 27 -19.95 0.82 0.38
CA PRO A 27 -19.45 -0.53 0.66
C PRO A 27 -18.06 -0.79 0.04
N ARG A 28 -17.71 -0.10 -1.04
CA ARG A 28 -16.38 -0.21 -1.67
C ARG A 28 -15.30 0.46 -0.82
N LEU A 29 -15.62 1.61 -0.21
CA LEU A 29 -14.74 2.28 0.75
C LEU A 29 -14.61 1.46 2.03
N GLU A 30 -15.72 0.87 2.49
CA GLU A 30 -15.71 -0.01 3.67
C GLU A 30 -14.79 -1.20 3.48
N PHE A 31 -14.91 -1.86 2.33
CA PHE A 31 -14.02 -2.95 1.98
C PHE A 31 -12.56 -2.52 1.89
N THR A 32 -12.28 -1.38 1.25
CA THR A 32 -10.91 -0.84 1.16
C THR A 32 -10.34 -0.58 2.55
N PHE A 33 -11.11 0.05 3.43
CA PHE A 33 -10.64 0.37 4.78
C PHE A 33 -10.46 -0.89 5.61
N GLN A 34 -11.36 -1.86 5.50
CA GLN A 34 -11.22 -3.13 6.20
C GLN A 34 -9.97 -3.87 5.77
N LEU A 35 -9.70 -3.96 4.46
CA LEU A 35 -8.48 -4.56 3.92
C LEU A 35 -7.22 -3.90 4.50
N LEU A 36 -7.21 -2.56 4.59
CA LEU A 36 -6.07 -1.82 5.13
C LEU A 36 -5.93 -2.01 6.66
N VAL A 37 -7.03 -2.01 7.42
CA VAL A 37 -7.02 -2.31 8.86
C VAL A 37 -6.47 -3.72 9.10
N ASP A 38 -6.99 -4.72 8.39
CA ASP A 38 -6.59 -6.12 8.58
C ASP A 38 -5.11 -6.33 8.25
N ALA A 39 -4.59 -5.65 7.22
CA ALA A 39 -3.20 -5.77 6.82
C ALA A 39 -2.23 -5.01 7.73
N THR A 40 -2.62 -3.83 8.25
CA THR A 40 -1.71 -2.95 8.99
C THR A 40 -1.83 -3.06 10.50
N GLY A 41 -2.95 -3.57 11.00
CA GLY A 41 -3.29 -3.57 12.43
C GLY A 41 -3.65 -2.19 13.00
N LEU A 42 -3.72 -1.14 12.15
CA LEU A 42 -4.14 0.18 12.57
C LEU A 42 -5.59 0.18 13.03
N SER A 43 -5.90 0.96 14.07
CA SER A 43 -7.29 1.22 14.40
C SER A 43 -7.98 1.98 13.27
N ARG A 44 -9.30 1.87 13.17
CA ARG A 44 -10.07 2.61 12.15
C ARG A 44 -9.84 4.13 12.24
N GLY A 45 -9.64 4.67 13.45
CA GLY A 45 -9.34 6.09 13.63
C GLY A 45 -8.01 6.50 12.99
N GLU A 46 -6.95 5.74 13.27
CA GLU A 46 -5.61 5.98 12.72
C GLU A 46 -5.57 5.79 11.20
N LEU A 47 -6.28 4.78 10.68
CA LEU A 47 -6.39 4.61 9.24
C LEU A 47 -7.08 5.82 8.58
N MET A 48 -8.14 6.36 9.21
CA MET A 48 -8.82 7.55 8.71
C MET A 48 -7.89 8.76 8.78
N ASP A 49 -7.04 8.89 9.80
CA ASP A 49 -6.00 9.92 9.82
C ASP A 49 -5.08 9.81 8.59
N CYS A 50 -4.60 8.61 8.26
CA CYS A 50 -3.73 8.39 7.11
C CYS A 50 -4.42 8.59 5.76
N ILE A 51 -5.66 8.13 5.59
CA ILE A 51 -6.39 8.19 4.30
C ILE A 51 -6.81 9.62 3.96
N PHE A 52 -7.13 10.42 4.98
CA PHE A 52 -7.52 11.83 4.82
C PHE A 52 -6.30 12.77 4.80
N GLU A 53 -5.10 12.25 5.06
CA GLU A 53 -3.85 12.96 4.80
C GLU A 53 -3.55 12.97 3.29
N GLY A 54 -3.37 14.16 2.72
CA GLY A 54 -3.06 14.32 1.30
C GLY A 54 -4.23 13.95 0.37
N ASN A 55 -3.93 13.22 -0.71
CA ASN A 55 -4.89 12.89 -1.78
C ASN A 55 -5.33 11.42 -1.79
N MET A 56 -5.01 10.63 -0.76
CA MET A 56 -5.19 9.17 -0.78
C MET A 56 -6.65 8.76 -0.98
N LEU A 57 -7.60 9.44 -0.32
CA LEU A 57 -9.02 9.21 -0.51
C LEU A 57 -9.48 9.46 -1.95
N ASP A 58 -8.94 10.48 -2.61
CA ASP A 58 -9.30 10.79 -3.99
C ASP A 58 -8.74 9.73 -4.95
N GLU A 59 -7.54 9.22 -4.70
CA GLU A 59 -6.96 8.08 -5.44
C GLU A 59 -7.80 6.79 -5.27
N VAL A 60 -8.31 6.53 -4.06
CA VAL A 60 -9.26 5.43 -3.81
C VAL A 60 -10.54 5.61 -4.63
N ASN A 61 -11.14 6.80 -4.58
CA ASN A 61 -12.36 7.07 -5.33
C ASN A 61 -12.16 6.97 -6.85
N GLN A 62 -11.00 7.40 -7.36
CA GLN A 62 -10.65 7.24 -8.77
C GLN A 62 -10.62 5.77 -9.21
N LEU A 63 -10.29 4.83 -8.32
CA LEU A 63 -10.35 3.40 -8.66
C LEU A 63 -11.77 2.99 -9.06
N PHE A 64 -12.79 3.56 -8.45
CA PHE A 64 -14.19 3.17 -8.69
C PHE A 64 -14.76 3.72 -10.01
N LEU A 65 -14.08 4.67 -10.64
CA LEU A 65 -14.56 5.36 -11.84
C LEU A 65 -14.07 4.68 -13.14
N PRO A 66 -14.85 4.72 -14.24
CA PRO A 66 -14.43 4.18 -15.52
C PRO A 66 -13.19 4.89 -16.07
N TYR A 67 -12.25 4.15 -16.65
CA TYR A 67 -11.05 4.66 -17.33
C TYR A 67 -10.12 5.56 -16.50
N MET A 68 -10.36 5.63 -15.18
CA MET A 68 -9.52 6.35 -14.25
C MET A 68 -8.43 5.41 -13.73
N ARG A 69 -8.24 5.36 -12.41
CA ARG A 69 -7.21 4.52 -11.79
C ARG A 69 -7.60 3.05 -11.90
N ASN A 70 -6.65 2.19 -12.25
CA ASN A 70 -6.88 0.75 -12.36
C ASN A 70 -6.16 -0.06 -11.26
N LYS A 71 -5.23 0.56 -10.53
CA LYS A 71 -4.49 -0.07 -9.44
C LYS A 71 -4.10 0.92 -8.34
N LEU A 72 -4.06 0.42 -7.12
CA LEU A 72 -3.53 1.08 -5.94
C LEU A 72 -2.53 0.14 -5.27
N LEU A 73 -1.43 0.73 -4.81
CA LEU A 73 -0.37 0.04 -4.10
C LEU A 73 -0.03 0.90 -2.90
N TRP A 74 -0.26 0.37 -1.70
CA TRP A 74 0.09 0.99 -0.45
C TRP A 74 1.26 0.28 0.19
N PHE A 75 2.20 1.05 0.70
CA PHE A 75 3.19 0.55 1.65
C PHE A 75 2.84 1.05 3.05
N TYR A 76 2.95 0.15 4.03
CA TYR A 76 2.93 0.46 5.45
C TYR A 76 4.26 0.02 6.04
N GLN A 77 5.17 0.98 6.18
CA GLN A 77 6.55 0.72 6.59
C GLN A 77 7.16 1.95 7.26
N GLU A 78 8.32 1.76 7.90
CA GLU A 78 9.09 2.87 8.44
C GLU A 78 9.52 3.79 7.29
N VAL A 79 9.28 5.09 7.46
CA VAL A 79 9.72 6.12 6.52
C VAL A 79 10.76 6.95 7.25
N GLU A 80 11.94 7.12 6.64
CA GLU A 80 12.87 8.11 7.13
C GLU A 80 12.30 9.50 6.84
N ASP A 81 11.85 10.20 7.89
CA ASP A 81 11.50 11.60 7.76
C ASP A 81 12.76 12.36 7.31
N ALA A 82 12.69 12.95 6.11
CA ALA A 82 13.69 13.91 5.66
C ALA A 82 13.69 15.07 6.66
N GLU A 83 14.78 15.22 7.41
CA GLU A 83 14.93 16.24 8.43
C GLU A 83 14.63 17.62 7.82
N PRO A 84 13.66 18.40 8.34
CA PRO A 84 13.53 19.79 7.95
C PRO A 84 14.85 20.46 8.35
N LEU A 85 15.60 20.96 7.37
CA LEU A 85 16.78 21.78 7.63
C LEU A 85 16.33 22.95 8.51
N LEU A 86 16.58 22.87 9.82
CA LEU A 86 16.33 23.99 10.72
C LEU A 86 17.10 25.18 10.14
N PRO A 87 16.47 26.36 9.99
CA PRO A 87 17.16 27.55 9.54
C PRO A 87 18.37 27.76 10.45
N ILE A 88 19.56 27.74 9.86
CA ILE A 88 20.80 28.09 10.56
C ILE A 88 20.57 29.49 11.14
N GLU A 89 20.31 29.59 12.44
CA GLU A 89 20.36 30.86 13.14
C GLU A 89 21.79 31.38 12.98
N THR A 90 21.92 32.44 12.19
CA THR A 90 23.17 33.15 11.95
C THR A 90 23.58 33.80 13.25
N ILE A 91 24.39 33.09 14.05
CA ILE A 91 25.05 33.64 15.23
C ILE A 91 25.97 34.76 14.74
N LYS A 92 25.66 36.00 15.12
CA LYS A 92 26.52 37.17 14.89
C LYS A 92 27.89 36.92 15.54
N PRO A 93 29.01 37.24 14.85
CA PRO A 93 30.34 37.02 15.39
C PRO A 93 30.63 38.02 16.51
N SER A 94 30.73 37.54 17.75
CA SER A 94 31.34 38.28 18.86
C SER A 94 32.84 38.00 18.87
N THR A 95 33.61 39.07 18.98
CA THR A 95 35.07 39.10 18.89
C THR A 95 35.72 38.68 20.21
N SER A 96 36.40 37.53 20.25
CA SER A 96 37.59 37.34 21.11
C SER A 96 38.31 36.00 20.90
N ARG A 97 39.57 36.14 20.47
CA ARG A 97 40.77 35.31 20.69
C ARG A 97 40.63 33.89 21.27
N GLY A 98 41.02 32.90 20.46
CA GLY A 98 41.95 31.84 20.88
C GLY A 98 41.36 30.47 21.22
N GLY A 99 41.80 29.45 20.48
CA GLY A 99 41.97 28.08 21.00
C GLY A 99 40.91 27.04 20.63
N GLN A 100 41.34 26.07 19.80
CA GLN A 100 40.78 24.73 19.57
C GLN A 100 39.30 24.59 19.19
N VAL A 101 39.08 24.35 17.90
CA VAL A 101 37.83 23.83 17.35
C VAL A 101 37.71 22.36 17.74
N VAL A 102 37.01 22.08 18.84
CA VAL A 102 36.47 20.74 19.10
C VAL A 102 35.25 20.59 18.19
N VAL A 103 35.38 19.78 17.15
CA VAL A 103 34.25 19.38 16.32
C VAL A 103 33.40 18.43 17.14
N SER A 104 32.48 18.99 17.93
CA SER A 104 31.40 18.23 18.56
C SER A 104 30.55 17.64 17.43
N LYS A 105 30.77 16.37 17.10
CA LYS A 105 29.78 15.56 16.39
C LYS A 105 28.56 15.46 17.30
N VAL A 106 27.64 16.42 17.17
CA VAL A 106 26.28 16.25 17.64
C VAL A 106 25.69 15.16 16.76
N SER A 107 25.80 13.90 17.19
CA SER A 107 24.89 12.88 16.70
C SER A 107 23.51 13.36 17.10
N GLY A 108 22.72 13.80 16.14
CA GLY A 108 21.28 14.01 16.30
C GLY A 108 20.67 12.67 16.71
N GLN A 109 20.61 12.44 18.02
CA GLN A 109 20.03 11.26 18.62
C GLN A 109 18.51 11.41 18.43
N ARG A 110 17.98 10.77 17.38
CA ARG A 110 16.54 10.65 17.13
C ARG A 110 15.91 10.03 18.39
N SER A 111 15.19 10.83 19.17
CA SER A 111 14.56 10.42 20.44
C SER A 111 13.08 10.05 20.24
N GLY A 112 12.77 9.29 19.19
CA GLY A 112 11.43 8.76 18.95
C GLY A 112 11.52 7.38 18.31
N PRO A 113 10.64 6.43 18.67
CA PRO A 113 10.56 5.16 17.97
C PRO A 113 10.27 5.41 16.49
N PRO A 114 10.84 4.61 15.57
CA PRO A 114 10.53 4.73 14.15
C PRO A 114 9.02 4.59 13.94
N ARG A 115 8.42 5.55 13.22
CA ARG A 115 6.99 5.56 12.94
C ARG A 115 6.74 4.96 11.57
N LYS A 116 5.92 3.91 11.52
CA LYS A 116 5.41 3.39 10.24
C LYS A 116 4.37 4.34 9.67
N LYS A 117 4.43 4.59 8.36
CA LYS A 117 3.46 5.40 7.64
C LYS A 117 2.79 4.56 6.56
N LEU A 118 1.48 4.76 6.40
CA LEU A 118 0.72 4.23 5.26
C LEU A 118 0.75 5.27 4.14
N PHE A 119 1.20 4.89 2.95
CA PHE A 119 1.24 5.80 1.80
C PHE A 119 1.08 5.04 0.48
N LEU A 120 0.58 5.74 -0.55
CA LEU A 120 0.52 5.22 -1.91
C LEU A 120 1.88 5.33 -2.59
N THR A 121 2.21 4.33 -3.40
CA THR A 121 3.45 4.25 -4.17
C THR A 121 3.21 3.64 -5.54
N ASP A 122 4.18 3.79 -6.46
CA ASP A 122 4.23 3.07 -7.72
C ASP A 122 4.99 1.73 -7.61
N GLY A 123 5.68 1.51 -6.48
CA GLY A 123 6.51 0.34 -6.19
C GLY A 123 7.91 0.39 -6.82
N TRP A 124 8.29 1.52 -7.44
CA TRP A 124 9.56 1.71 -8.14
C TRP A 124 10.46 2.72 -7.42
N GLN A 125 9.87 3.75 -6.82
CA GLN A 125 10.64 4.80 -6.15
C GLN A 125 11.10 4.41 -4.74
N VAL A 126 10.35 3.54 -4.07
CA VAL A 126 10.60 3.16 -2.68
C VAL A 126 10.68 1.64 -2.60
N PRO A 127 11.74 1.06 -1.99
CA PRO A 127 11.81 -0.38 -1.77
C PRO A 127 10.80 -0.82 -0.70
N LEU A 128 10.24 -2.01 -0.87
CA LEU A 128 9.38 -2.61 0.15
C LEU A 128 10.22 -3.08 1.33
N ALA A 129 9.99 -2.50 2.51
CA ALA A 129 10.60 -2.89 3.77
C ALA A 129 9.58 -3.29 4.85
N GLY A 130 8.31 -2.94 4.65
CA GLY A 130 7.21 -3.31 5.54
C GLY A 130 6.17 -4.16 4.84
N ILE A 131 4.91 -3.73 4.93
CA ILE A 131 3.76 -4.42 4.35
C ILE A 131 3.35 -3.71 3.06
N CYS A 132 3.13 -4.48 2.00
CA CYS A 132 2.54 -3.98 0.76
C CYS A 132 1.10 -4.48 0.66
N ILE A 133 0.17 -3.57 0.42
CA ILE A 133 -1.23 -3.88 0.12
C ILE A 133 -1.49 -3.43 -1.31
N TYR A 134 -2.12 -4.28 -2.11
CA TYR A 134 -2.51 -3.93 -3.48
C TYR A 134 -3.98 -4.19 -3.73
N MET A 135 -4.54 -3.37 -4.61
CA MET A 135 -5.89 -3.52 -5.15
C MET A 135 -5.86 -3.09 -6.61
N PHE A 136 -6.38 -3.91 -7.52
CA PHE A 136 -6.53 -3.52 -8.90
C PHE A 136 -7.81 -4.07 -9.52
N ARG A 137 -8.24 -3.43 -10.59
CA ARG A 137 -9.46 -3.75 -11.29
C ARG A 137 -9.22 -4.77 -12.39
N LEU A 138 -10.11 -5.76 -12.45
CA LEU A 138 -10.15 -6.75 -13.53
C LEU A 138 -10.76 -6.16 -14.81
N ASN A 139 -11.75 -5.29 -14.66
CA ASN A 139 -12.36 -4.53 -15.76
C ASN A 139 -12.28 -3.04 -15.43
N THR A 140 -11.70 -2.22 -16.31
CA THR A 140 -11.53 -0.77 -16.13
C THR A 140 -12.52 0.08 -16.94
N GLY A 141 -13.20 -0.51 -17.92
CA GLY A 141 -14.03 0.23 -18.87
C GLY A 141 -15.42 0.62 -18.36
N LYS A 142 -15.84 0.06 -17.23
CA LYS A 142 -17.14 0.34 -16.58
C LYS A 142 -16.94 1.05 -15.24
N GLN A 143 -18.01 1.51 -14.63
CA GLN A 143 -17.94 1.94 -13.23
C GLN A 143 -17.86 0.69 -12.35
N LEU A 144 -17.08 0.73 -11.26
CA LEU A 144 -17.10 -0.35 -10.29
C LEU A 144 -18.46 -0.31 -9.56
N PRO A 145 -19.30 -1.35 -9.63
CA PRO A 145 -20.64 -1.31 -9.03
C PRO A 145 -20.54 -1.22 -7.50
N GLU A 146 -21.62 -0.83 -6.83
CA GLU A 146 -21.67 -0.84 -5.35
C GLU A 146 -22.01 -2.23 -4.81
N GLU A 147 -22.73 -3.04 -5.59
CA GLU A 147 -23.05 -4.43 -5.29
C GLU A 147 -22.14 -5.37 -6.10
N GLY A 148 -21.65 -6.44 -5.47
CA GLY A 148 -20.87 -7.46 -6.18
C GLY A 148 -19.47 -7.04 -6.65
N PHE A 149 -19.01 -5.84 -6.27
CA PHE A 149 -17.73 -5.25 -6.71
C PHE A 149 -16.50 -6.11 -6.48
N HIS A 150 -16.54 -6.99 -5.47
CA HIS A 150 -15.46 -7.94 -5.17
C HIS A 150 -15.11 -8.83 -6.36
N LYS A 151 -16.06 -9.10 -7.27
CA LYS A 151 -15.82 -9.90 -8.48
C LYS A 151 -15.01 -9.16 -9.54
N ASP A 152 -14.94 -7.84 -9.46
CA ASP A 152 -14.21 -6.98 -10.39
C ASP A 152 -12.90 -6.45 -9.80
N LEU A 153 -12.54 -6.88 -8.59
CA LEU A 153 -11.31 -6.50 -7.89
C LEU A 153 -10.42 -7.71 -7.65
N PHE A 154 -9.12 -7.48 -7.77
CA PHE A 154 -8.10 -8.39 -7.26
C PHE A 154 -7.28 -7.65 -6.22
N CYS A 155 -7.19 -8.22 -5.02
CA CYS A 155 -6.55 -7.61 -3.86
C CYS A 155 -5.61 -8.60 -3.20
N GLY A 156 -4.62 -8.08 -2.48
CA GLY A 156 -3.76 -8.93 -1.68
C GLY A 156 -2.75 -8.13 -0.88
N VAL A 157 -2.03 -8.87 -0.05
CA VAL A 157 -1.02 -8.35 0.87
C VAL A 157 0.29 -9.12 0.64
N VAL A 158 1.40 -8.40 0.61
CA VAL A 158 2.75 -8.94 0.57
C VAL A 158 3.46 -8.49 1.85
N ASP A 159 3.81 -9.45 2.70
CA ASP A 159 4.56 -9.19 3.92
C ASP A 159 6.06 -9.16 3.59
N GLY A 160 6.61 -7.96 3.48
CA GLY A 160 8.05 -7.74 3.29
C GLY A 160 8.84 -7.74 4.58
N GLU A 161 8.19 -7.61 5.74
CA GLU A 161 8.83 -7.40 7.03
C GLU A 161 9.13 -8.71 7.76
N HIS A 162 8.12 -9.57 7.90
CA HIS A 162 8.25 -10.83 8.63
C HIS A 162 8.59 -12.01 7.73
N VAL A 163 8.16 -11.94 6.47
CA VAL A 163 8.40 -13.00 5.47
C VAL A 163 9.50 -12.63 4.49
N GLY A 164 9.56 -11.36 4.09
CA GLY A 164 10.44 -10.89 3.03
C GLY A 164 9.78 -10.96 1.65
N LEU A 165 10.08 -9.99 0.79
CA LEU A 165 9.43 -9.84 -0.53
C LEU A 165 9.55 -11.11 -1.40
N VAL A 166 10.77 -11.64 -1.56
CA VAL A 166 11.04 -12.79 -2.43
C VAL A 166 10.30 -14.03 -1.94
N ALA A 167 10.39 -14.33 -0.64
CA ALA A 167 9.70 -15.45 -0.03
C ALA A 167 8.17 -15.30 -0.09
N SER A 168 7.64 -14.09 0.08
CA SER A 168 6.20 -13.82 -0.05
C SER A 168 5.69 -14.10 -1.47
N ILE A 169 6.45 -13.68 -2.50
CA ILE A 169 6.11 -13.97 -3.91
C ILE A 169 6.17 -15.47 -4.19
N GLU A 170 7.26 -16.12 -3.77
CA GLU A 170 7.45 -17.57 -3.94
C GLU A 170 6.29 -18.35 -3.33
N ARG A 171 5.95 -18.10 -2.06
CA ARG A 171 4.87 -18.79 -1.35
C ARG A 171 3.50 -18.54 -1.98
N THR A 172 3.25 -17.32 -2.44
CA THR A 172 1.99 -17.00 -3.14
C THR A 172 1.89 -17.78 -4.45
N MET A 173 2.97 -17.87 -5.22
CA MET A 173 3.00 -18.65 -6.45
C MET A 173 2.82 -20.14 -6.19
N GLU A 174 3.56 -20.70 -5.23
CA GLU A 174 3.57 -22.13 -4.93
C GLU A 174 2.26 -22.59 -4.28
N PHE A 175 1.83 -21.95 -3.19
CA PHE A 175 0.73 -22.45 -2.37
C PHE A 175 -0.65 -21.96 -2.80
N VAL A 176 -0.73 -20.93 -3.66
CA VAL A 176 -2.02 -20.41 -4.14
C VAL A 176 -2.18 -20.68 -5.62
N PHE A 177 -1.35 -20.09 -6.46
CA PHE A 177 -1.59 -20.12 -7.90
C PHE A 177 -1.30 -21.48 -8.52
N MET A 178 -0.18 -22.11 -8.17
CA MET A 178 0.15 -23.43 -8.69
C MET A 178 -0.83 -24.50 -8.21
N GLU A 179 -1.25 -24.47 -6.95
CA GLU A 179 -2.27 -25.37 -6.41
C GLU A 179 -3.61 -25.20 -7.13
N ALA A 180 -4.08 -23.96 -7.32
CA ALA A 180 -5.31 -23.68 -8.06
C ALA A 180 -5.23 -24.13 -9.54
N LEU A 181 -4.07 -23.94 -10.19
CA LEU A 181 -3.83 -24.33 -11.58
C LEU A 181 -3.62 -25.84 -11.77
N ALA A 182 -3.25 -26.58 -10.71
CA ALA A 182 -3.03 -28.01 -10.78
C ALA A 182 -4.35 -28.78 -10.96
N PHE A 183 -5.45 -28.22 -10.48
CA PHE A 183 -6.77 -28.82 -10.64
C PHE A 183 -7.32 -28.57 -12.07
N PRO A 184 -7.87 -29.58 -12.76
CA PRO A 184 -8.56 -29.36 -14.04
C PRO A 184 -9.77 -28.46 -13.83
N ALA A 185 -9.82 -27.30 -14.50
CA ALA A 185 -10.99 -26.42 -14.45
C ALA A 185 -12.21 -27.14 -15.05
N PRO A 186 -13.30 -27.36 -14.29
CA PRO A 186 -14.47 -28.07 -14.79
C PRO A 186 -15.34 -27.24 -15.75
N ASP A 187 -15.11 -25.92 -15.87
CA ASP A 187 -16.08 -24.98 -16.43
C ASP A 187 -15.68 -24.35 -17.78
N THR A 188 -14.64 -24.84 -18.46
CA THR A 188 -14.42 -24.43 -19.85
C THR A 188 -15.26 -25.32 -20.76
N GLU A 189 -16.47 -24.87 -21.09
CA GLU A 189 -17.33 -25.48 -22.14
C GLU A 189 -16.65 -25.51 -23.52
N ASP A 190 -15.49 -24.88 -23.66
CA ASP A 190 -14.61 -25.03 -24.81
C ASP A 190 -13.76 -26.31 -24.67
N ASP A 191 -14.14 -27.34 -25.44
CA ASP A 191 -13.43 -28.63 -25.68
C ASP A 191 -12.01 -28.47 -26.26
N ASN A 192 -11.48 -27.24 -26.27
CA ASN A 192 -10.14 -26.85 -26.70
C ASN A 192 -9.25 -26.38 -25.53
N GLY A 193 -9.65 -26.75 -24.31
CA GLY A 193 -9.13 -26.26 -23.04
C GLY A 193 -7.60 -26.16 -22.98
N ASN A 194 -7.12 -25.02 -22.50
CA ASN A 194 -5.71 -24.71 -22.29
C ASN A 194 -5.03 -25.62 -21.24
N TYR A 195 -5.72 -26.65 -20.74
CA TYR A 195 -5.29 -27.56 -19.69
C TYR A 195 -3.98 -28.30 -20.01
N PRO A 196 -3.76 -28.87 -21.22
CA PRO A 196 -2.46 -29.45 -21.57
C PRO A 196 -1.33 -28.41 -21.53
N THR A 197 -1.59 -27.17 -21.97
CA THR A 197 -0.62 -26.05 -21.90
C THR A 197 -0.30 -25.68 -20.45
N VAL A 198 -1.33 -25.55 -19.61
CA VAL A 198 -1.17 -25.26 -18.17
C VAL A 198 -0.35 -26.36 -17.49
N LYS A 199 -0.70 -27.63 -17.71
CA LYS A 199 -0.06 -28.77 -17.07
C LYS A 199 1.37 -29.00 -17.53
N ASN A 200 1.61 -28.94 -18.85
CA ASN A 200 2.87 -29.36 -19.44
C ASN A 200 3.87 -28.22 -19.65
N GLN A 201 3.42 -26.95 -19.65
CA GLN A 201 4.30 -25.81 -19.87
C GLN A 201 4.28 -24.83 -18.70
N LEU A 202 3.10 -24.34 -18.30
CA LEU A 202 3.00 -23.28 -17.29
C LEU A 202 3.44 -23.76 -15.89
N LEU A 203 2.90 -24.87 -15.39
CA LEU A 203 3.24 -25.38 -14.06
C LEU A 203 4.73 -25.74 -13.92
N PRO A 204 5.39 -26.42 -14.88
CA PRO A 204 6.84 -26.59 -14.85
C PRO A 204 7.62 -25.26 -14.89
N GLY A 205 7.14 -24.28 -15.66
CA GLY A 205 7.72 -22.94 -15.70
C GLY A 205 7.66 -22.23 -14.34
N LEU A 206 6.49 -22.26 -13.68
CA LEU A 206 6.30 -21.68 -12.35
C LEU A 206 7.15 -22.38 -11.29
N ARG A 207 7.30 -23.71 -11.35
CA ARG A 207 8.23 -24.45 -10.49
C ARG A 207 9.68 -24.00 -10.67
N SER A 208 10.10 -23.85 -11.92
CA SER A 208 11.46 -23.38 -12.24
C SER A 208 11.68 -21.95 -11.75
N PHE A 209 10.68 -21.08 -11.92
CA PHE A 209 10.68 -19.72 -11.39
C PHE A 209 10.82 -19.70 -9.86
N CYS A 210 10.00 -20.46 -9.13
CA CYS A 210 10.10 -20.53 -7.67
C CYS A 210 11.44 -21.11 -7.21
N SER A 211 11.98 -22.11 -7.92
CA SER A 211 13.32 -22.63 -7.65
C SER A 211 14.42 -21.57 -7.83
N ALA A 212 14.27 -20.66 -8.80
CA ALA A 212 15.22 -19.57 -9.01
C ALA A 212 15.12 -18.50 -7.90
N LEU A 213 13.93 -18.27 -7.32
CA LEU A 213 13.75 -17.37 -6.18
C LEU A 213 14.40 -17.89 -4.89
N ARG A 214 14.55 -19.20 -4.73
CA ARG A 214 15.25 -19.85 -3.60
C ARG A 214 16.77 -19.87 -3.75
N GLY A 215 17.27 -19.63 -4.96
CA GLY A 215 18.68 -19.79 -5.35
C GLY A 215 19.60 -18.70 -4.85
#